data_AF-G8XRL4-F1
#
_entry.id   AF-G8XRL4-F1
#
_cell.length_a   1.000
_cell.length_b   1.000
_cell.length_c   1.000
_cell.angle_alpha   90.00
_cell.angle_beta   90.00
_cell.angle_gamma   90.00
#
_symmetry.space_group_name_H-M   'P 1'
#
loop_
_entity.id
_entity.type
_entity.pdbx_description
1 polymer ?
#
loop_
_entity_poly.entity_id
_entity_poly.type
_entity_poly.pdbx_seq_one_letter_code
_entity_poly.pdbx_strand_id
1 'polypeptide(L)'
;DPKERETRNSQEIMMDATAPQPVVSIKAIAMSGNQNFEGFDVTLYNPSEGDTLKAQMIVSHVGDAANWKMCVDASAQSPAQSSANLKAKISWGAQCKPYEISVTAAAAQSSASRPTLEAKVQWANVPEEMANYCSSMERYIPGMALLSGFNQTWESNAISRFL
;
A
#
# COMPACT_ATOMS: atom_id res chain seq x y z
N ASP A 1 -44.66 13.58 -7.42
CA ASP A 1 -44.44 14.59 -8.46
C ASP A 1 -43.21 14.18 -9.29
N PRO A 2 -43.24 14.19 -10.64
CA PRO A 2 -42.08 13.83 -11.48
C PRO A 2 -40.84 14.68 -11.16
N LYS A 3 -41.05 15.90 -10.68
CA LYS A 3 -40.00 16.89 -10.38
C LYS A 3 -39.20 16.55 -9.11
N GLU A 4 -39.81 15.91 -8.11
CA GLU A 4 -39.11 15.44 -6.90
C GLU A 4 -38.19 14.24 -7.18
N ARG A 5 -38.56 13.38 -8.13
CA ARG A 5 -37.78 12.19 -8.49
C ARG A 5 -36.50 12.56 -9.24
N GLU A 6 -36.57 13.60 -10.08
CA GLU A 6 -35.41 14.15 -10.80
C GLU A 6 -34.46 14.94 -9.89
N THR A 7 -35.00 15.60 -8.86
CA THR A 7 -34.20 16.31 -7.86
C THR A 7 -33.44 15.34 -6.94
N ARG A 8 -34.06 14.22 -6.54
CA ARG A 8 -33.39 13.16 -5.77
C ARG A 8 -32.28 12.47 -6.58
N ASN A 9 -32.55 12.19 -7.85
CA ASN A 9 -31.56 11.59 -8.76
C ASN A 9 -30.39 12.55 -9.01
N SER A 10 -30.65 13.86 -9.12
CA SER A 10 -29.60 14.87 -9.26
C SER A 10 -28.79 15.04 -7.97
N GLN A 11 -29.42 14.97 -6.79
CA GLN A 11 -28.73 15.06 -5.50
C GLN A 11 -27.87 13.82 -5.19
N GLU A 12 -28.27 12.62 -5.63
CA GLU A 12 -27.42 11.43 -5.53
C GLU A 12 -26.21 11.49 -6.47
N ILE A 13 -26.35 12.10 -7.65
CA ILE A 13 -25.23 12.31 -8.60
C ILE A 13 -24.25 13.40 -8.10
N MET A 14 -24.69 14.33 -7.25
CA MET A 14 -23.83 15.41 -6.72
C MET A 14 -23.10 15.04 -5.43
N MET A 15 -23.32 13.85 -4.86
CA MET A 15 -22.67 13.40 -3.62
C MET A 15 -21.50 12.44 -3.85
N ASP A 16 -21.03 12.31 -5.09
CA ASP A 16 -19.86 11.49 -5.47
C ASP A 16 -18.78 12.29 -6.23
N ALA A 17 -18.72 13.61 -6.03
CA ALA A 17 -17.71 14.46 -6.67
C ALA A 17 -16.40 14.60 -5.85
N THR A 18 -16.23 13.82 -4.78
CA THR A 18 -15.04 13.90 -3.90
C THR A 18 -14.29 12.58 -3.74
N ALA A 19 -14.91 11.44 -4.11
CA ALA A 19 -14.22 10.16 -4.14
C ALA A 19 -13.59 9.94 -5.53
N PRO A 20 -12.33 9.48 -5.62
CA PRO A 20 -11.74 9.14 -6.90
C PRO A 20 -12.54 7.99 -7.55
N GLN A 21 -12.87 8.13 -8.84
CA GLN A 21 -13.58 7.09 -9.56
C GLN A 21 -12.69 5.85 -9.74
N PRO A 22 -13.24 4.63 -9.59
CA PRO A 22 -12.48 3.41 -9.80
C PRO A 22 -12.07 3.29 -11.28
N VAL A 23 -10.81 2.98 -11.53
CA VAL A 23 -10.26 2.72 -12.87
C VAL A 23 -10.58 1.28 -13.29
N VAL A 24 -10.46 0.34 -12.35
CA VAL A 24 -10.74 -1.08 -12.56
C VAL A 24 -11.34 -1.66 -11.29
N SER A 25 -12.38 -2.49 -11.43
CA SER A 25 -12.94 -3.31 -10.34
C SER A 25 -13.06 -4.76 -10.80
N ILE A 26 -12.60 -5.70 -9.98
CA ILE A 26 -12.62 -7.14 -10.26
C ILE A 26 -13.21 -7.84 -9.03
N LYS A 27 -14.26 -8.64 -9.24
CA LYS A 27 -14.86 -9.49 -8.20
C LYS A 27 -14.62 -10.96 -8.53
N ALA A 28 -14.05 -11.68 -7.59
CA ALA A 28 -13.90 -13.13 -7.63
C ALA A 28 -14.75 -13.73 -6.51
N ILE A 29 -15.91 -14.28 -6.87
CA ILE A 29 -16.89 -14.82 -5.92
C ILE A 29 -17.15 -16.30 -6.17
N ALA A 30 -17.31 -17.04 -5.08
CA ALA A 30 -17.79 -18.42 -5.06
C ALA A 30 -19.12 -18.46 -4.29
N MET A 31 -20.03 -19.30 -4.73
CA MET A 31 -21.27 -19.57 -4.02
C MET A 31 -21.15 -20.90 -3.30
N SER A 32 -21.37 -20.86 -1.98
CA SER A 32 -21.45 -22.06 -1.15
C SER A 32 -22.81 -22.76 -1.30
N GLY A 33 -22.89 -24.05 -0.94
CA GLY A 33 -24.14 -24.82 -1.00
C GLY A 33 -25.28 -24.25 -0.13
N ASN A 34 -24.96 -23.40 0.85
CA ASN A 34 -25.94 -22.63 1.63
C ASN A 34 -26.35 -21.28 0.98
N GLN A 35 -25.97 -21.05 -0.28
CA GLN A 35 -26.21 -19.82 -1.05
C GLN A 35 -25.49 -18.56 -0.53
N ASN A 36 -24.51 -18.71 0.36
CA ASN A 36 -23.66 -17.59 0.76
C ASN A 36 -22.59 -17.32 -0.30
N PHE A 37 -22.34 -16.04 -0.59
CA PHE A 37 -21.25 -15.62 -1.45
C PHE A 37 -20.01 -15.36 -0.61
N GLU A 38 -18.92 -16.02 -0.99
CA GLU A 38 -17.60 -15.82 -0.38
C GLU A 38 -16.60 -15.46 -1.48
N GLY A 39 -15.70 -14.52 -1.23
CA GLY A 39 -14.76 -14.11 -2.26
C GLY A 39 -13.98 -12.85 -1.98
N PHE A 40 -13.42 -12.27 -3.02
CA PHE A 40 -12.68 -11.02 -2.93
C PHE A 40 -13.13 -10.03 -3.99
N ASP A 41 -13.14 -8.76 -3.60
CA ASP A 41 -13.31 -7.63 -4.48
C ASP A 41 -12.02 -6.82 -4.49
N VAL A 42 -11.53 -6.50 -5.68
CA VAL A 42 -10.33 -5.71 -5.90
C VAL A 42 -10.72 -4.47 -6.69
N THR A 43 -10.47 -3.30 -6.12
CA THR A 43 -10.72 -2.03 -6.80
C THR A 43 -9.45 -1.20 -6.87
N LEU A 44 -9.15 -0.69 -8.05
CA LEU A 44 -8.00 0.17 -8.34
C LEU A 44 -8.48 1.58 -8.67
N TYR A 45 -7.85 2.57 -8.06
CA TYR A 45 -8.09 4.00 -8.22
C TYR A 45 -6.81 4.68 -8.69
N ASN A 46 -6.98 5.74 -9.48
CA ASN A 46 -5.89 6.62 -9.89
C ASN A 46 -6.24 8.07 -9.51
N PRO A 47 -6.01 8.47 -8.24
CA PRO A 47 -6.25 9.83 -7.77
C PRO A 47 -5.06 10.75 -8.08
N SER A 48 -4.35 10.52 -9.20
CA SER A 48 -3.23 11.39 -9.60
C SER A 48 -3.73 12.81 -9.85
N GLU A 49 -2.94 13.79 -9.41
CA GLU A 49 -3.26 15.22 -9.56
C GLU A 49 -1.96 16.00 -9.75
N GLY A 50 -1.95 16.93 -10.72
CA GLY A 50 -0.76 17.68 -11.10
C GLY A 50 0.41 16.76 -11.45
N ASP A 51 1.59 17.07 -10.91
CA ASP A 51 2.83 16.31 -11.15
C ASP A 51 3.02 15.10 -10.21
N THR A 52 2.04 14.82 -9.36
CA THR A 52 2.09 13.67 -8.44
C THR A 52 1.28 12.51 -8.99
N LEU A 53 1.99 11.46 -9.40
CA LEU A 53 1.37 10.19 -9.73
C LEU A 53 0.93 9.50 -8.44
N LYS A 54 -0.33 9.09 -8.35
CA LYS A 54 -0.88 8.33 -7.23
C LYS A 54 -1.64 7.12 -7.74
N ALA A 55 -1.55 6.01 -7.03
CA ALA A 55 -2.37 4.84 -7.24
C ALA A 55 -2.86 4.33 -5.88
N GLN A 56 -4.12 3.93 -5.82
CA GLN A 56 -4.69 3.28 -4.64
C GLN A 56 -5.37 1.99 -5.04
N MET A 57 -5.09 0.90 -4.34
CA MET A 57 -5.76 -0.39 -4.52
C MET A 57 -6.39 -0.81 -3.21
N ILE A 58 -7.63 -1.29 -3.28
CA ILE A 58 -8.35 -1.86 -2.14
C ILE A 58 -8.76 -3.28 -2.50
N VAL A 59 -8.37 -4.22 -1.65
CA VAL A 59 -8.86 -5.60 -1.67
C VAL A 59 -9.77 -5.79 -0.46
N SER A 60 -10.98 -6.29 -0.66
CA SER A 60 -11.91 -6.59 0.43
C SER A 60 -12.45 -8.00 0.32
N HIS A 61 -12.54 -8.69 1.46
CA HIS A 61 -13.27 -9.95 1.55
C HIS A 61 -14.77 -9.67 1.37
N VAL A 62 -15.43 -10.52 0.58
CA VAL A 62 -16.87 -10.54 0.33
C VAL A 62 -17.45 -11.73 1.10
N GLY A 63 -18.41 -11.48 1.99
CA GLY A 63 -19.08 -12.48 2.81
C GLY A 63 -19.82 -11.82 3.99
N ASP A 64 -20.76 -12.53 4.61
CA ASP A 64 -21.67 -11.93 5.62
C ASP A 64 -20.95 -11.46 6.89
N ALA A 65 -19.82 -12.08 7.23
CA ALA A 65 -18.95 -11.71 8.35
C ALA A 65 -17.63 -11.04 7.91
N ALA A 66 -17.51 -10.67 6.63
CA ALA A 66 -16.28 -10.17 6.06
C ALA A 66 -15.97 -8.75 6.55
N ASN A 67 -14.91 -8.60 7.35
CA ASN A 67 -14.40 -7.31 7.80
C ASN A 67 -12.97 -7.04 7.31
N TRP A 68 -12.32 -8.06 6.74
CA TRP A 68 -10.93 -7.99 6.31
C TRP A 68 -10.80 -7.20 5.01
N LYS A 69 -9.82 -6.28 4.99
CA LYS A 69 -9.41 -5.50 3.82
C LYS A 69 -7.90 -5.35 3.78
N MET A 70 -7.37 -5.13 2.59
CA MET A 70 -6.02 -4.64 2.33
C MET A 70 -6.10 -3.38 1.49
N CYS A 71 -5.42 -2.34 1.93
CA CYS A 71 -5.31 -1.06 1.25
C CYS A 71 -3.85 -0.86 0.84
N VAL A 72 -3.62 -0.48 -0.41
CA VAL A 72 -2.30 -0.15 -0.95
C VAL A 72 -2.38 1.26 -1.50
N ASP A 73 -1.57 2.16 -0.96
CA ASP A 73 -1.42 3.53 -1.46
C ASP A 73 -0.01 3.69 -2.01
N ALA A 74 0.13 4.18 -3.23
CA ALA A 74 1.41 4.51 -3.83
C ALA A 74 1.38 5.95 -4.36
N SER A 75 2.50 6.66 -4.21
CA SER A 75 2.69 7.97 -4.79
C SER A 75 4.11 8.13 -5.28
N ALA A 76 4.26 8.78 -6.43
CA ALA A 76 5.53 9.16 -7.00
C ALA A 76 5.45 10.64 -7.39
N GLN A 77 6.44 11.40 -6.96
CA GLN A 77 6.63 12.77 -7.39
C GLN A 77 7.76 12.77 -8.41
N SER A 78 7.42 13.04 -9.67
CA SER A 78 8.44 13.26 -10.70
C SER A 78 8.97 14.69 -10.52
N PRO A 79 10.29 14.88 -10.41
CA PRO A 79 10.80 16.22 -10.20
C PRO A 79 10.79 16.99 -11.51
N ALA A 80 10.23 18.19 -11.45
CA ALA A 80 10.50 19.21 -12.43
C ALA A 80 11.99 19.62 -12.48
N GLN A 81 12.91 19.11 -11.63
CA GLN A 81 14.36 19.30 -11.87
C GLN A 81 15.46 18.57 -11.03
N SER A 82 15.25 17.85 -9.91
CA SER A 82 16.44 17.35 -9.15
C SER A 82 16.31 16.12 -8.22
N SER A 83 15.11 15.63 -7.88
CA SER A 83 14.98 14.47 -6.98
C SER A 83 13.66 13.72 -7.15
N ALA A 84 13.72 12.43 -7.45
CA ALA A 84 12.52 11.58 -7.51
C ALA A 84 12.23 11.00 -6.12
N ASN A 85 10.97 11.05 -5.71
CA ASN A 85 10.52 10.47 -4.45
C ASN A 85 9.35 9.52 -4.71
N LEU A 86 9.46 8.31 -4.20
CA LEU A 86 8.43 7.28 -4.23
C LEU A 86 8.05 6.90 -2.80
N LYS A 87 6.76 6.84 -2.52
CA LYS A 87 6.21 6.38 -1.25
C LYS A 87 5.14 5.34 -1.53
N ALA A 88 5.19 4.21 -0.83
CA ALA A 88 4.16 3.20 -0.84
C ALA A 88 3.77 2.84 0.59
N LYS A 89 2.49 2.54 0.82
CA LYS A 89 1.94 2.10 2.09
C LYS A 89 1.01 0.93 1.83
N ILE A 90 1.16 -0.12 2.61
CA ILE A 90 0.33 -1.33 2.57
C ILE A 90 -0.23 -1.51 3.97
N SER A 91 -1.55 -1.45 4.11
CA SER A 91 -2.24 -1.63 5.40
C SER A 91 -3.30 -2.72 5.28
N TRP A 92 -3.43 -3.62 6.26
CA TRP A 92 -4.39 -4.73 6.19
C TRP A 92 -4.98 -5.12 7.55
N GLY A 93 -6.06 -5.91 7.49
CA GLY A 93 -6.83 -6.39 8.63
C GLY A 93 -8.28 -5.88 8.59
N ALA A 94 -8.94 -5.78 9.73
CA ALA A 94 -10.28 -5.22 9.81
C ALA A 94 -10.27 -3.76 9.33
N GLN A 95 -10.91 -3.49 8.18
CA GLN A 95 -10.90 -2.16 7.54
C GLN A 95 -9.48 -1.58 7.35
N CYS A 96 -8.55 -2.39 6.84
CA CYS A 96 -7.14 -2.00 6.59
C CYS A 96 -6.32 -1.67 7.86
N LYS A 97 -6.76 -2.14 9.04
CA LYS A 97 -6.07 -1.99 10.32
C LYS A 97 -6.08 -3.32 11.10
N PRO A 98 -5.14 -3.55 12.03
CA PRO A 98 -4.14 -2.60 12.52
C PRO A 98 -2.77 -2.71 11.83
N TYR A 99 -2.61 -3.59 10.85
CA TYR A 99 -1.30 -3.89 10.29
C TYR A 99 -0.91 -2.91 9.20
N GLU A 100 0.37 -2.53 9.17
CA GLU A 100 0.88 -1.53 8.21
C GLU A 100 2.38 -1.66 7.95
N ILE A 101 2.75 -1.57 6.66
CA ILE A 101 4.10 -1.41 6.15
C ILE A 101 4.14 -0.16 5.25
N SER A 102 5.20 0.63 5.37
CA SER A 102 5.50 1.77 4.51
C SER A 102 6.87 1.62 3.88
N VAL A 103 7.00 2.01 2.62
CA VAL A 103 8.25 2.04 1.86
C VAL A 103 8.44 3.44 1.32
N THR A 104 9.62 3.99 1.48
CA THR A 104 10.02 5.26 0.85
C THR A 104 11.31 5.06 0.09
N ALA A 105 11.37 5.56 -1.14
CA ALA A 105 12.59 5.58 -1.94
C ALA A 105 12.82 6.99 -2.48
N ALA A 106 14.05 7.47 -2.38
CA ALA A 106 14.49 8.76 -2.88
C ALA A 106 15.68 8.55 -3.82
N ALA A 107 15.63 9.22 -4.97
CA ALA A 107 16.74 9.30 -5.90
C ALA A 107 17.13 10.76 -6.05
N ALA A 108 18.35 11.11 -5.63
CA ALA A 108 18.88 12.45 -5.77
C ALA A 108 19.91 12.49 -6.90
N GLN A 109 19.73 13.45 -7.81
CA GLN A 109 20.76 13.75 -8.79
C GLN A 109 21.82 14.62 -8.10
N SER A 110 22.87 13.99 -7.60
CA SER A 110 24.01 14.71 -7.03
C SER A 110 24.84 15.35 -8.14
N SER A 111 25.49 16.48 -7.84
CA SER A 111 26.51 17.10 -8.71
C SER A 111 27.75 16.22 -8.93
N ALA A 112 27.90 15.14 -8.15
CA ALA A 112 28.90 14.10 -8.37
C ALA A 112 28.43 13.10 -9.44
N SER A 113 29.36 12.49 -10.17
CA SER A 113 29.15 11.51 -11.26
C SER A 113 28.37 10.23 -10.86
N ARG A 114 27.83 10.13 -9.64
CA ARG A 114 27.15 8.94 -9.11
C ARG A 114 25.83 9.34 -8.46
N PRO A 115 24.67 8.96 -9.04
CA PRO A 115 23.38 9.22 -8.40
C PRO A 115 23.31 8.51 -7.05
N THR A 116 22.65 9.15 -6.07
CA THR A 116 22.42 8.55 -4.75
C THR A 116 20.99 8.02 -4.69
N LEU A 117 20.85 6.75 -4.29
CA LEU A 117 19.57 6.09 -4.06
C LEU A 117 19.47 5.73 -2.58
N GLU A 118 18.39 6.16 -1.95
CA GLU A 118 18.04 5.80 -0.59
C GLU A 118 16.69 5.08 -0.59
N ALA A 119 16.61 3.94 0.07
CA ALA A 119 15.36 3.21 0.27
C ALA A 119 15.20 2.86 1.74
N LYS A 120 13.99 3.03 2.25
CA LYS A 120 13.64 2.77 3.65
C LYS A 120 12.33 2.02 3.69
N VAL A 121 12.31 0.95 4.47
CA VAL A 121 11.10 0.19 4.80
C VAL A 121 10.83 0.39 6.29
N GLN A 122 9.58 0.64 6.64
CA GLN A 122 9.12 0.84 8.00
C GLN A 122 7.85 0.04 8.22
N TRP A 123 7.68 -0.55 9.39
CA TRP A 123 6.44 -1.22 9.78
C TRP A 123 6.09 -0.82 11.20
N ALA A 124 4.81 -0.52 11.44
CA ALA A 124 4.34 -0.07 12.75
C ALA A 124 3.77 -1.25 13.56
N ASN A 125 2.94 -2.06 12.91
CA ASN A 125 2.36 -3.26 13.50
C ASN A 125 2.23 -4.31 12.41
N VAL A 126 2.65 -5.53 12.69
CA VAL A 126 2.59 -6.67 11.77
C VAL A 126 2.16 -7.91 12.55
N PRO A 127 1.53 -8.91 11.91
CA PRO A 127 1.21 -10.15 12.57
C PRO A 127 2.46 -10.81 13.15
N GLU A 128 2.34 -11.41 14.34
CA GLU A 128 3.46 -12.07 15.03
C GLU A 128 4.12 -13.14 14.16
N GLU A 129 3.33 -13.90 13.41
CA GLU A 129 3.84 -14.89 12.45
C GLU A 129 4.77 -14.27 11.41
N MET A 130 4.45 -13.08 10.92
CA MET A 130 5.28 -12.36 9.95
C MET A 130 6.56 -11.83 10.59
N ALA A 131 6.48 -11.33 11.82
CA ALA A 131 7.66 -10.91 12.59
C ALA A 131 8.62 -12.08 12.85
N ASN A 132 8.09 -13.23 13.26
CA ASN A 132 8.86 -14.45 13.51
C ASN A 132 9.54 -14.97 12.25
N TYR A 133 8.86 -14.87 11.11
CA TYR A 133 9.43 -15.22 9.82
C TYR A 133 10.57 -14.27 9.42
N CYS A 134 10.37 -12.95 9.52
CA CYS A 134 11.41 -11.95 9.24
C CYS A 134 12.64 -12.14 10.13
N SER A 135 12.45 -12.33 11.44
CA SER A 135 13.55 -12.60 12.37
C SER A 135 14.33 -13.88 12.01
N SER A 136 13.64 -14.90 11.52
CA SER A 136 14.31 -16.10 11.03
C SER A 136 15.15 -15.83 9.79
N MET A 137 14.67 -15.00 8.86
CA MET A 137 15.38 -14.60 7.65
C MET A 137 16.60 -13.71 7.92
N GLU A 138 16.53 -12.83 8.92
CA GLU A 138 17.62 -11.92 9.28
C GLU A 138 18.95 -12.64 9.53
N ARG A 139 18.89 -13.86 10.09
CA ARG A 139 20.06 -14.70 10.34
C ARG A 139 20.85 -15.06 9.08
N TYR A 140 20.23 -15.00 7.90
CA TYR A 140 20.85 -15.32 6.62
C TYR A 140 21.43 -14.10 5.90
N ILE A 141 20.99 -12.88 6.26
CA ILE A 141 21.40 -11.65 5.57
C ILE A 141 22.92 -11.46 5.60
N PRO A 142 23.63 -11.60 6.73
CA PRO A 142 25.09 -11.42 6.75
C PRO A 142 25.81 -12.42 5.84
N GLY A 143 25.37 -13.68 5.80
CA GLY A 143 25.95 -14.69 4.92
C GLY A 143 25.78 -14.33 3.43
N MET A 144 24.56 -13.94 3.04
CA MET A 144 24.26 -13.55 1.66
C MET A 144 24.96 -12.26 1.25
N ALA A 145 25.07 -11.29 2.16
CA ALA A 145 25.79 -10.04 1.92
C ALA A 145 27.27 -10.31 1.63
N LEU A 146 27.91 -11.18 2.42
CA LEU A 146 29.31 -11.54 2.20
C LEU A 146 29.51 -12.26 0.87
N LEU A 147 28.66 -13.24 0.54
CA LEU A 147 28.71 -13.95 -0.75
C LEU A 147 28.47 -13.03 -1.95
N SER A 148 27.74 -11.92 -1.75
CA SER A 148 27.50 -10.91 -2.78
C SER A 148 28.57 -9.80 -2.83
N GLY A 149 29.64 -9.92 -2.03
CA GLY A 149 30.77 -8.97 -2.03
C GLY A 149 30.52 -7.68 -1.24
N PHE A 150 29.49 -7.62 -0.39
CA PHE A 150 29.26 -6.49 0.49
C PHE A 150 30.17 -6.56 1.72
N ASN A 151 30.70 -5.40 2.11
CA ASN A 151 31.40 -5.24 3.39
C ASN A 151 30.39 -4.96 4.50
N GLN A 152 30.63 -5.51 5.69
CA GLN A 152 29.78 -5.33 6.86
C GLN A 152 30.47 -4.43 7.87
N THR A 153 29.77 -3.40 8.29
CA THR A 153 30.13 -2.58 9.44
C THR A 153 29.07 -2.76 10.52
N TRP A 154 29.50 -3.00 11.74
CA TRP A 154 28.60 -3.03 12.88
C TRP A 154 28.30 -1.60 13.31
N GLU A 155 27.10 -1.13 13.01
CA GLU A 155 26.61 0.15 13.51
C GLU A 155 25.65 -0.09 14.68
N SER A 156 26.02 0.42 15.86
CA SER A 156 25.14 0.49 17.02
C SER A 156 24.12 1.61 16.78
N ASN A 157 23.08 1.35 16.00
CA ASN A 157 21.94 2.25 15.97
C ASN A 157 21.07 1.96 17.19
N ALA A 158 21.19 2.80 18.22
CA ALA A 158 20.38 2.74 19.42
C ALA A 158 18.93 3.14 19.07
N ILE A 159 18.14 2.18 18.56
CA ILE A 159 16.73 1.91 18.85
C ILE A 159 16.50 0.49 18.31
N SER A 160 16.91 -0.49 19.13
CA SER A 160 16.31 -1.80 19.10
C SER A 160 14.87 -1.65 19.60
N ARG A 161 13.91 -1.66 18.69
CA ARG A 161 12.53 -2.04 19.01
C ARG A 161 12.16 -3.26 18.18
N PHE A 162 12.69 -4.39 18.65
CA PHE A 162 12.12 -5.71 18.45
C PHE A 162 11.77 -6.23 19.85
N LEU A 163 10.53 -6.01 20.25
CA LEU A 163 9.77 -6.80 21.22
C LEU A 163 8.33 -6.83 20.73
#